data_AF-A0A512JD66-F1
#
_entry.id   AF-A0A512JD66-F1
#
_cell.length_a   1.000
_cell.length_b   1.000
_cell.length_c   1.000
_cell.angle_alpha   90.00
_cell.angle_beta   90.00
_cell.angle_gamma   90.00
#
_symmetry.space_group_name_H-M   'P 1'
#
loop_
_entity.id
_entity.type
_entity.pdbx_description
1 polymer ?
#
loop_
_entity_poly.entity_id
_entity_poly.type
_entity_poly.pdbx_seq_one_letter_code
_entity_poly.pdbx_strand_id
1 'polypeptide(L)'
;MRFTMTALACALSVTFAVSAVADEKLAPEQQTKVEAMLKQQGFTKWKKIEMEDGMIEVDDAIDANGKEFDLKLDPTSLEIKKREAE
;
A
#
# COMPACT_ATOMS: atom_id res chain seq x y z
N MET A 1 -16.84 -11.96 6.64
CA MET A 1 -17.74 -10.91 6.13
C MET A 1 -17.66 -10.88 4.63
N ARG A 2 -18.74 -10.47 3.96
CA ARG A 2 -18.82 -10.39 2.49
C ARG A 2 -18.16 -9.07 2.08
N PHE A 3 -17.04 -9.12 1.37
CA PHE A 3 -16.43 -7.95 0.76
C PHE A 3 -17.37 -7.44 -0.34
N THR A 4 -18.25 -6.51 0.01
CA THR A 4 -19.03 -5.73 -0.96
C THR A 4 -18.11 -4.70 -1.59
N MET A 5 -17.37 -5.18 -2.60
CA MET A 5 -16.74 -4.38 -3.64
C MET A 5 -17.82 -3.54 -4.32
N THR A 6 -17.97 -2.29 -3.88
CA THR A 6 -19.01 -1.39 -4.38
C THR A 6 -18.46 -0.67 -5.61
N ALA A 7 -18.77 -1.19 -6.79
CA ALA A 7 -18.56 -0.49 -8.05
C ALA A 7 -19.51 0.72 -8.11
N LEU A 8 -18.96 1.94 -8.03
CA LEU A 8 -19.73 3.18 -8.23
C LEU A 8 -19.44 3.73 -9.64
N ALA A 9 -20.38 3.49 -10.54
CA ALA A 9 -20.43 4.16 -11.83
C ALA A 9 -21.05 5.55 -11.66
N CYS A 10 -20.25 6.61 -11.88
CA CYS A 10 -20.76 7.95 -12.16
C CYS A 10 -20.13 8.45 -13.46
N ALA A 11 -20.96 8.50 -14.51
CA ALA A 11 -20.64 9.16 -15.76
C ALA A 11 -20.77 10.67 -15.59
N LEU A 12 -19.65 11.39 -15.68
CA LEU A 12 -19.58 12.83 -15.95
C LEU A 12 -18.32 13.10 -16.77
N SER A 13 -18.51 13.45 -18.03
CA SER A 13 -17.48 13.80 -18.99
C SER A 13 -16.81 15.13 -18.63
N VAL A 14 -15.58 15.06 -18.14
CA VAL A 14 -14.56 16.11 -18.26
C VAL A 14 -13.27 15.42 -18.65
N THR A 15 -12.74 15.75 -19.82
CA THR A 15 -11.42 15.30 -20.26
C THR A 15 -10.34 16.08 -19.50
N PHE A 16 -10.19 15.80 -18.22
CA PHE A 16 -8.88 15.93 -17.60
C PHE A 16 -8.14 14.64 -17.92
N ALA A 17 -7.01 14.75 -18.63
CA ALA A 17 -5.99 13.72 -18.58
C ALA A 17 -5.45 13.69 -17.14
N VAL A 18 -6.25 13.15 -16.22
CA VAL A 18 -5.71 12.52 -15.02
C VAL A 18 -4.92 11.36 -15.60
N SER A 19 -3.60 11.50 -15.65
CA SER A 19 -2.74 10.34 -15.66
C SER A 19 -3.23 9.50 -14.50
N ALA A 20 -3.99 8.45 -14.79
CA ALA A 20 -4.15 7.37 -13.85
C ALA A 20 -2.72 6.89 -13.63
N VAL A 21 -2.10 7.34 -12.55
CA VAL A 21 -0.96 6.67 -11.96
C VAL A 21 -1.53 5.31 -11.58
N ALA A 22 -1.49 4.39 -12.55
CA ALA A 22 -1.75 3.00 -12.30
C ALA A 22 -0.75 2.59 -11.22
N ASP A 23 -1.25 1.96 -10.16
CA ASP A 23 -0.47 1.32 -9.12
C ASP A 23 0.89 0.82 -9.65
N GLU A 24 1.94 1.58 -9.36
CA GLU A 24 3.24 1.32 -9.93
C GLU A 24 4.02 0.47 -8.96
N LYS A 25 4.33 -0.75 -9.39
CA LYS A 25 5.20 -1.64 -8.61
C LYS A 25 6.55 -0.94 -8.41
N LEU A 26 7.03 -0.95 -7.17
CA LEU A 26 8.32 -0.36 -6.81
C LEU A 26 9.49 -0.95 -7.61
N ALA A 27 10.50 -0.09 -7.86
CA ALA A 27 11.79 -0.51 -8.34
C ALA A 27 12.38 -1.60 -7.42
N PRO A 28 13.04 -2.65 -7.95
CA PRO A 28 13.45 -3.82 -7.14
C PRO A 28 14.32 -3.47 -5.91
N GLU A 29 15.21 -2.50 -6.04
CA GLU A 29 16.06 -2.05 -4.94
C GLU A 29 15.25 -1.37 -3.83
N GLN A 30 14.27 -0.55 -4.20
CA GLN A 30 13.40 0.13 -3.24
C GLN A 30 12.45 -0.86 -2.56
N GLN A 31 11.89 -1.80 -3.32
CA GLN A 31 11.10 -2.89 -2.75
C GLN A 31 11.91 -3.65 -1.70
N THR A 32 13.15 -4.03 -2.00
CA THR A 32 14.02 -4.73 -1.04
C THR A 32 14.25 -3.92 0.24
N LYS A 33 14.41 -2.59 0.14
CA LYS A 33 14.54 -1.71 1.31
C LYS A 33 13.27 -1.68 2.15
N VAL A 34 12.09 -1.62 1.52
CA VAL A 34 10.79 -1.67 2.22
C VAL A 34 10.64 -3.00 2.95
N GLU A 35 10.91 -4.13 2.28
CA GLU A 35 10.80 -5.46 2.89
C GLU A 35 11.75 -5.65 4.08
N ALA A 36 12.96 -5.11 4.01
CA ALA A 36 13.91 -5.11 5.11
C ALA A 36 13.41 -4.27 6.29
N MET A 37 12.85 -3.09 6.02
CA MET A 37 12.26 -2.21 7.03
C MET A 37 11.06 -2.88 7.72
N LEU A 38 10.15 -3.49 6.95
CA LEU A 38 9.01 -4.23 7.49
C LEU A 38 9.44 -5.34 8.46
N LYS A 39 10.43 -6.14 8.08
CA LYS A 39 11.02 -7.16 8.96
C LYS A 39 11.63 -6.56 10.22
N GLN A 40 12.33 -5.44 10.11
CA GLN A 40 12.89 -4.72 11.26
C GLN A 40 11.80 -4.20 12.21
N GLN A 41 10.64 -3.81 11.70
CA GLN A 41 9.47 -3.39 12.49
C GLN A 41 8.67 -4.57 13.07
N GLY A 42 9.07 -5.81 12.78
CA GLY A 42 8.42 -7.01 13.30
C GLY A 42 7.25 -7.54 12.46
N PHE A 43 7.11 -7.08 11.22
CA PHE A 43 6.21 -7.70 10.25
C PHE A 43 6.83 -8.97 9.68
N THR A 44 5.98 -9.98 9.49
CA THR A 44 6.40 -11.34 9.11
C THR A 44 5.91 -11.75 7.74
N LYS A 45 4.81 -11.16 7.26
CA LYS A 45 4.19 -11.40 5.96
C LYS A 45 3.50 -10.12 5.46
N TRP A 46 3.30 -10.03 4.16
CA TRP A 46 2.52 -9.00 3.46
C TRP A 46 2.19 -9.54 2.08
N LYS A 47 1.18 -8.96 1.43
CA LYS A 47 0.71 -9.42 0.11
C LYS A 47 1.25 -8.60 -1.04
N LYS A 48 1.23 -7.28 -0.89
CA LYS A 48 1.57 -6.33 -1.96
C LYS A 48 2.35 -5.15 -1.39
N ILE A 49 3.22 -4.59 -2.22
CA ILE A 49 3.93 -3.34 -1.94
C ILE A 49 3.93 -2.55 -3.25
N GLU A 50 3.39 -1.33 -3.22
CA GLU A 50 3.26 -0.49 -4.42
C GLU A 50 3.24 0.99 -4.12
N MET A 51 3.33 1.81 -5.17
CA MET A 51 3.14 3.25 -5.08
C MET A 51 1.68 3.61 -5.32
N GLU A 52 1.03 4.17 -4.31
CA GLU A 52 -0.33 4.71 -4.41
C GLU A 52 -0.36 6.14 -3.82
N ASP A 53 -0.92 7.09 -4.56
CA ASP A 53 -1.08 8.49 -4.13
C ASP A 53 0.20 9.16 -3.58
N GLY A 54 1.35 8.80 -4.14
CA GLY A 54 2.66 9.33 -3.73
C GLY A 54 3.22 8.74 -2.44
N MET A 55 2.56 7.72 -1.90
CA MET A 55 2.99 6.93 -0.75
C MET A 55 3.31 5.50 -1.17
N ILE A 56 4.04 4.77 -0.32
CA ILE A 56 4.17 3.33 -0.48
C ILE A 56 3.04 2.66 0.31
N GLU A 57 2.17 1.95 -0.38
CA GLU A 57 1.14 1.06 0.18
C GLU A 57 1.79 -0.29 0.54
N VAL A 58 1.42 -0.87 1.69
CA VAL A 58 1.69 -2.28 2.01
C VAL A 58 0.40 -2.92 2.49
N ASP A 59 -0.16 -3.80 1.66
CA ASP A 59 -1.41 -4.51 1.94
C ASP A 59 -1.19 -5.78 2.75
N ASP A 60 -2.15 -6.08 3.61
CA ASP A 60 -2.27 -7.31 4.39
C ASP A 60 -0.97 -7.62 5.17
N ALA A 61 -0.33 -6.59 5.75
CA ALA A 61 0.91 -6.73 6.52
C ALA A 61 0.64 -7.37 7.88
N ILE A 62 1.20 -8.56 8.12
CA ILE A 62 0.98 -9.35 9.34
C ILE A 62 2.15 -9.15 10.31
N ASP A 63 1.86 -8.61 11.49
CA ASP A 63 2.84 -8.46 12.56
C ASP A 63 3.18 -9.79 13.26
N ALA A 64 4.16 -9.77 14.17
CA ALA A 64 4.58 -10.95 14.92
C ALA A 64 3.48 -11.55 15.83
N ASN A 65 2.42 -10.80 16.14
CA ASN A 65 1.27 -11.29 16.91
C ASN A 65 0.18 -11.88 16.01
N GLY A 66 0.40 -11.88 14.68
CA GLY A 66 -0.57 -12.36 13.71
C GLY A 66 -1.66 -11.35 13.38
N LYS A 67 -1.51 -10.08 13.76
CA LYS A 67 -2.48 -9.04 13.41
C LYS A 67 -2.14 -8.42 12.06
N GLU A 68 -3.17 -8.26 11.23
CA GLU A 68 -3.08 -7.71 9.88
C GLU A 68 -3.29 -6.20 9.86
N PHE A 69 -2.60 -5.53 8.94
CA PHE A 69 -2.61 -4.08 8.80
C PHE A 69 -2.37 -3.66 7.36
N ASP A 70 -3.00 -2.54 6.98
CA ASP A 70 -2.62 -1.75 5.82
C ASP A 70 -1.72 -0.59 6.27
N LEU A 71 -0.59 -0.44 5.57
CA LEU A 71 0.43 0.55 5.92
C LEU A 71 0.59 1.55 4.78
N LYS A 72 0.71 2.84 5.13
CA LYS A 72 1.21 3.87 4.20
C LYS A 72 2.54 4.41 4.70
N LEU A 73 3.58 4.31 3.88
CA LEU A 73 4.94 4.70 4.20
C LEU A 73 5.35 5.91 3.36
N ASP A 74 6.17 6.78 3.94
CA ASP A 74 6.85 7.83 3.18
C ASP A 74 7.87 7.21 2.21
N PRO A 75 7.85 7.53 0.90
CA PRO A 75 8.66 6.84 -0.09
C PRO A 75 10.17 7.12 0.03
N THR A 76 10.56 8.20 0.72
CA THR A 76 11.95 8.62 0.86
C THR A 76 12.58 8.07 2.14
N SER A 77 11.90 8.25 3.27
CA SER A 77 12.36 7.87 4.61
C SER A 77 11.94 6.46 5.02
N LEU A 78 10.93 5.88 4.35
CA LEU A 78 10.28 4.61 4.69
C LEU A 78 9.61 4.61 6.07
N GLU A 79 9.38 5.79 6.66
CA GLU A 79 8.64 5.92 7.92
C GLU A 79 7.17 5.55 7.70
N ILE A 80 6.62 4.70 8.58
CA ILE A 80 5.20 4.34 8.57
C ILE A 80 4.40 5.57 9.03
N LYS A 81 3.70 6.22 8.09
CA LYS A 81 2.85 7.39 8.36
C LYS A 81 1.44 6.99 8.77
N LYS A 82 0.95 5.84 8.31
CA LYS A 82 -0.35 5.27 8.70
C LYS A 82 -0.21 3.77 8.92
N ARG A 83 -0.88 3.28 9.97
CA ARG A 83 -1.08 1.85 10.29
C ARG A 83 -2.55 1.65 10.62
N GLU A 84 -3.29 1.08 9.68
CA GLU A 84 -4.71 0.76 9.84
C GLU A 84 -4.85 -0.74 10.06
N ALA A 85 -5.74 -1.16 10.95
CA ALA A 85 -5.96 -2.59 11.23
C ALA A 85 -7.17 -3.07 10.43
N GLU A 86 -7.03 -4.22 9.77
CA GLU A 86 -8.11 -4.96 9.10
C GLU A 86 -8.90 -5.86 10.07
#